data_AF-A0A938Q3Q9-F1
#
_entry.id   AF-A0A938Q3Q9-F1
#
_cell.length_a   1.000
_cell.length_b   1.000
_cell.length_c   1.000
_cell.angle_alpha   90.00
_cell.angle_beta   90.00
_cell.angle_gamma   90.00
#
_symmetry.space_group_name_H-M   'P 1'
#
loop_
_entity.id
_entity.type
_entity.pdbx_description
1 polymer ?
#
loop_
_entity_poly.entity_id
_entity_poly.type
_entity_poly.pdbx_seq_one_letter_code
_entity_poly.pdbx_strand_id
1 'polypeptide(L)' 'MSLRDAVEALLPEWERWYPSLFDAAADLGVIRCRVCAPSQLLLSRRHSAIRDEAIAAFRERWNALEPEETD' A
#
# COMPACT_ATOMS: atom_id res chain seq x y z
N MET A 1 -13.66 10.77 -21.43
CA MET A 1 -12.62 11.12 -20.45
C MET A 1 -12.19 9.85 -19.74
N SER A 2 -11.04 9.33 -20.13
CA SER A 2 -10.35 8.22 -19.48
C SER A 2 -9.38 8.74 -18.42
N LEU A 3 -8.89 7.85 -17.54
CA LEU A 3 -7.82 8.19 -16.59
C LEU A 3 -6.56 8.67 -17.32
N ARG A 4 -6.23 8.02 -18.45
CA ARG A 4 -5.12 8.41 -19.31
C ARG A 4 -5.28 9.83 -19.81
N ASP A 5 -6.47 10.23 -20.26
CA ASP A 5 -6.73 11.58 -20.76
C ASP A 5 -6.48 12.63 -19.66
N ALA A 6 -6.89 12.34 -18.42
CA ALA A 6 -6.70 13.24 -17.28
C ALA A 6 -5.23 13.38 -16.88
N VAL A 7 -4.47 12.28 -16.91
CA VAL A 7 -3.03 12.29 -16.63
C VAL A 7 -2.29 13.03 -17.74
N GLU A 8 -2.59 12.76 -19.02
CA GLU A 8 -1.94 13.40 -20.17
C GLU A 8 -2.17 14.92 -20.19
N ALA A 9 -3.35 15.39 -19.75
CA ALA A 9 -3.64 16.81 -19.64
C ALA A 9 -2.83 17.52 -18.55
N LEU A 10 -2.44 16.81 -17.49
CA LEU A 10 -1.65 17.36 -16.39
C LEU A 10 -0.14 17.21 -16.62
N LEU A 11 0.28 16.06 -17.13
CA LEU A 11 1.67 15.73 -17.42
C LEU A 11 1.76 15.06 -18.79
N PRO A 12 1.95 15.84 -19.86
CA PRO A 12 2.20 15.30 -21.19
C PRO A 12 3.48 14.45 -21.19
N GLU A 13 3.47 13.37 -21.97
CA GLU A 13 4.60 12.43 -22.07
C GLU A 13 5.02 11.81 -20.72
N TRP A 14 4.06 11.62 -19.80
CA TRP A 14 4.31 11.04 -18.47
C TRP A 14 5.01 9.67 -18.50
N GLU A 15 4.88 8.90 -19.59
CA GLU A 15 5.50 7.58 -19.79
C GLU A 15 7.04 7.63 -19.75
N ARG A 16 7.66 8.81 -19.92
CA ARG A 16 9.11 8.98 -19.75
C ARG A 16 9.55 9.01 -18.29
N TRP A 17 8.64 9.33 -17.38
CA TRP A 17 8.93 9.57 -15.96
C TRP A 17 8.40 8.46 -15.08
N TYR A 18 7.28 7.83 -15.47
CA TYR A 18 6.63 6.80 -14.66
C TYR A 18 6.55 5.47 -15.40
N PRO A 19 6.79 4.35 -14.69
CA PRO A 19 6.71 3.02 -15.27
C PRO A 19 5.26 2.56 -15.51
N SER A 20 4.28 3.20 -14.87
CA SER A 20 2.86 2.91 -15.08
C SER A 20 1.96 4.15 -15.00
N LEU A 21 0.82 4.08 -15.68
CA LEU A 21 -0.21 5.13 -15.64
C LEU A 21 -0.74 5.34 -14.22
N PHE A 22 -0.81 4.28 -13.43
CA PHE A 22 -1.35 4.34 -12.09
C PHE A 22 -0.40 5.02 -11.11
N ASP A 23 0.92 4.86 -11.29
CA ASP A 23 1.91 5.58 -10.48
C ASP A 23 1.83 7.08 -10.76
N ALA A 24 1.80 7.47 -12.04
CA ALA A 24 1.62 8.86 -12.44
C ALA A 24 0.29 9.44 -11.90
N ALA A 25 -0.81 8.69 -12.03
CA ALA A 25 -2.12 9.12 -11.55
C ALA A 25 -2.20 9.27 -10.02
N ALA A 26 -1.50 8.42 -9.27
CA ALA A 26 -1.45 8.49 -7.81
C ALA A 26 -0.66 9.73 -7.35
N ASP A 27 0.51 9.96 -7.92
CA ASP A 27 1.38 11.10 -7.55
C ASP A 27 0.79 12.45 -7.98
N LEU A 28 0.12 12.50 -9.14
CA LEU A 28 -0.62 13.67 -9.59
C LEU A 28 -1.93 13.90 -8.82
N GLY A 29 -2.34 12.98 -7.94
CA GLY A 29 -3.57 13.07 -7.16
C GLY A 29 -4.85 12.90 -7.98
N VAL A 30 -4.76 12.39 -9.22
CA VAL A 30 -5.91 12.10 -10.09
C VAL A 30 -6.74 10.95 -9.50
N ILE A 31 -6.07 10.00 -8.84
CA ILE A 31 -6.70 8.93 -8.07
C ILE A 31 -6.35 9.05 -6.60
N ARG A 32 -7.33 8.81 -5.72
CA ARG A 32 -7.14 8.77 -4.25
C ARG A 32 -6.95 7.35 -3.70
N CYS A 33 -6.89 6.34 -4.56
CA CYS A 33 -6.74 4.95 -4.15
C CYS A 33 -5.25 4.57 -4.03
N ARG A 34 -4.92 3.71 -3.07
CA ARG A 34 -3.61 3.06 -3.02
C ARG A 34 -3.63 1.84 -3.94
N VAL A 35 -2.72 1.81 -4.91
CA VAL A 35 -2.45 0.61 -5.70
C VAL A 35 -1.77 -0.40 -4.77
N CYS A 36 -2.39 -1.55 -4.57
CA CYS A 36 -1.82 -2.62 -3.75
C CYS A 36 -1.30 -3.74 -4.64
N ALA A 37 -0.25 -4.42 -4.17
CA ALA A 37 0.28 -5.58 -4.89
C ALA A 37 -0.80 -6.67 -5.00
N PRO A 38 -0.80 -7.50 -6.06
CA PRO A 38 -1.81 -8.55 -6.23
C PRO A 38 -1.91 -9.51 -5.03
N SER A 39 -0.79 -9.74 -4.33
CA SER A 39 -0.74 -10.54 -3.09
C SER A 39 -1.63 -10.00 -1.97
N GLN A 40 -1.96 -8.70 -1.98
CA GLN A 40 -2.78 -7.99 -0.99
C GLN A 40 -4.25 -7.85 -1.41
N LEU A 41 -4.64 -8.32 -2.60
CA LEU A 41 -6.04 -8.35 -3.02
C LEU A 41 -6.87 -9.32 -2.17
N LEU A 42 -6.25 -10.40 -1.68
CA LEU A 42 -6.89 -11.32 -0.75
C LEU A 42 -7.08 -10.63 0.59
N LEU A 43 -8.34 -10.34 0.93
CA LEU A 43 -8.71 -9.65 2.18
C LEU A 43 -8.11 -10.34 3.42
N SER A 44 -8.07 -11.68 3.43
CA SER A 44 -7.47 -12.46 4.52
C SER A 44 -5.98 -12.15 4.72
N ARG A 45 -5.21 -11.98 3.63
CA ARG A 45 -3.79 -11.57 3.70
C ARG A 45 -3.65 -10.12 4.15
N ARG A 46 -4.55 -9.24 3.72
CA ARG A 46 -4.53 -7.84 4.16
C ARG A 46 -4.82 -7.73 5.65
N HIS A 47 -5.79 -8.49 6.16
CA HIS A 47 -6.12 -8.53 7.57
C HIS A 47 -5.06 -9.21 8.42
N SER A 48 -4.36 -10.25 7.92
CA SER A 48 -3.27 -10.87 8.70
C SER A 48 -2.14 -9.87 8.93
N ALA A 49 -1.72 -9.12 7.90
CA ALA A 49 -0.67 -8.10 8.05
C ALA A 49 -1.06 -7.01 9.07
N ILE A 50 -2.29 -6.49 9.00
CA ILE A 50 -2.80 -5.48 9.96
C ILE A 50 -2.86 -6.07 11.37
N ARG A 51 -3.30 -7.31 11.53
CA ARG A 51 -3.36 -8.00 12.82
C ARG A 51 -1.97 -8.16 13.41
N ASP A 52 -1.01 -8.60 12.61
CA ASP A 52 0.36 -8.86 13.05
C ASP A 52 1.06 -7.53 13.45
N GLU A 53 0.81 -6.45 12.71
CA GLU A 53 1.26 -5.08 13.08
C GLU A 53 0.62 -4.61 14.40
N ALA A 54 -0.67 -4.85 14.60
CA ALA A 54 -1.35 -4.53 15.84
C ALA A 54 -0.83 -5.35 17.04
N ILE A 55 -0.52 -6.64 16.84
CA ILE A 55 0.09 -7.50 17.85
C ILE A 55 1.50 -7.02 18.20
N ALA A 56 2.31 -6.67 17.20
CA ALA A 56 3.65 -6.12 17.42
C ALA A 56 3.60 -4.81 18.21
N ALA A 57 2.74 -3.87 17.82
CA ALA A 57 2.56 -2.60 18.53
C ALA A 57 2.00 -2.80 19.95
N PHE A 58 1.13 -3.78 20.15
CA PHE A 58 0.65 -4.16 21.49
C PHE A 58 1.80 -4.69 22.37
N ARG A 59 2.62 -5.61 21.84
CA ARG A 59 3.77 -6.18 22.54
C ARG A 59 4.80 -5.11 22.92
N GLU A 60 5.10 -4.20 21.99
CA GLU A 60 6.04 -3.09 22.20
C GLU A 60 5.54 -2.12 23.28
N ARG A 61 4.27 -1.71 23.21
CA ARG A 61 3.69 -0.74 24.17
C ARG A 61 3.57 -1.30 25.59
N TRP A 62 3.34 -2.60 25.72
CA TRP A 62 3.05 -3.21 27.00
C TRP A 62 4.22 -4.01 27.59
N ASN A 63 5.41 -3.98 26.93
CA ASN A 63 6.58 -4.78 27.30
C ASN A 63 6.21 -6.23 27.62
N ALA A 64 5.30 -6.81 26.83
CA ALA A 64 4.96 -8.22 26.95
C ALA A 64 6.11 -9.04 26.36
N LEU A 65 7.15 -9.30 27.17
CA LEU A 65 8.02 -10.43 26.98
C LEU A 65 7.11 -11.66 26.94
N GLU A 66 7.00 -12.33 25.80
CA GLU A 66 6.50 -13.71 25.85
C GLU A 66 7.50 -14.50 26.73
N PRO A 67 7.01 -15.40 27.59
CA PRO A 67 7.87 -16.20 28.44
C PRO A 67 8.88 -16.94 27.55
N GLU A 68 10.14 -16.98 27.95
CA GLU A 68 11.12 -17.88 27.36
C GLU A 68 10.50 -19.28 27.26
N GLU A 69 10.35 -19.81 26.06
CA GLU A 69 10.22 -21.25 25.87
C GLU A 69 11.49 -21.87 26.47
N THR A 70 11.36 -22.37 27.70
CA THR A 70 12.39 -23.17 28.35
C THR A 70 12.08 -24.63 28.03
N ASP A 71 12.90 -25.19 27.13
CA ASP A 71 13.10 -26.60 26.73
C ASP A 71 11.90 -27.46 26.28
#